data_AF-A0A929W3F4-F1
#
_entry.id   AF-A0A929W3F4-F1
#
_cell.length_a   1.000
_cell.length_b   1.000
_cell.length_c   1.000
_cell.angle_alpha   90.00
_cell.angle_beta   90.00
_cell.angle_gamma   90.00
#
_symmetry.space_group_name_H-M   'P 1'
#
loop_
_entity.id
_entity.type
_entity.pdbx_description
1 polymer ?
#
loop_
_entity_poly.entity_id
_entity_poly.type
_entity_poly.pdbx_seq_one_letter_code
_entity_poly.pdbx_strand_id
1 'polypeptide(L)'
;MKKLLLLLLLCCGWMTQRAAPADSLIRISTDETDLVLKISPAGRLYQVYLGEKLRHFEDARRLNWQVRTGSDGSYPVRGFEAYAAGGTEDFFEPALGVTHADGNKTTYLYYQNHRQQPIDGGTETLITLRDDKYPLQVVLHYAAYPKENVIKAWSEITHTESQPIVLNRMGSAML
;
A
#
# COMPACT_ATOMS: atom_id res chain seq x y z
N MET A 1 -8.77 -6.30 49.41
CA MET A 1 -8.56 -7.38 48.40
C MET A 1 -9.55 -7.36 47.23
N LYS A 2 -10.72 -6.71 47.30
CA LYS A 2 -11.68 -6.64 46.17
C LYS A 2 -11.44 -5.48 45.17
N LYS A 3 -10.63 -4.48 45.54
CA LYS A 3 -10.28 -3.35 44.65
C LYS A 3 -9.02 -3.56 43.80
N LEU A 4 -8.26 -4.63 44.06
CA LEU A 4 -7.04 -4.96 43.33
C LEU A 4 -7.29 -5.89 42.12
N LEU A 5 -8.44 -6.57 42.08
CA LEU A 5 -8.82 -7.45 40.97
C LEU A 5 -9.40 -6.69 39.75
N LEU A 6 -9.84 -5.43 39.93
CA LEU A 6 -10.40 -4.63 38.83
C LEU A 6 -9.32 -3.96 37.94
N LEU A 7 -8.06 -3.93 38.36
CA LEU A 7 -6.97 -3.35 37.55
C LEU A 7 -6.32 -4.34 36.57
N LEU A 8 -6.56 -5.64 36.71
CA LEU A 8 -6.01 -6.68 35.81
C LEU A 8 -6.89 -6.99 34.60
N LEU A 9 -8.14 -6.51 34.58
CA LEU A 9 -9.07 -6.70 33.46
C LEU A 9 -9.04 -5.56 32.42
N LEU A 10 -8.31 -4.46 32.69
CA LEU A 10 -8.21 -3.32 31.76
C LEU A 10 -7.01 -3.39 30.80
N CYS A 11 -6.08 -4.33 30.98
CA CYS A 11 -4.87 -4.45 30.16
C CYS A 11 -4.93 -5.56 29.08
N CYS A 12 -6.00 -6.36 29.01
CA CYS A 12 -6.07 -7.53 28.12
C CYS A 12 -6.84 -7.34 26.82
N GLY A 13 -7.26 -6.13 26.49
CA GLY A 13 -7.97 -5.91 25.24
C GLY A 13 -7.60 -4.58 24.68
N TRP A 14 -6.51 -4.51 23.92
CA TRP A 14 -6.35 -3.77 22.65
C TRP A 14 -5.37 -4.57 21.77
N MET A 15 -5.59 -5.87 21.65
CA MET A 15 -5.08 -6.55 20.46
C MET A 15 -6.08 -6.19 19.36
N THR A 16 -5.82 -5.09 18.64
CA THR A 16 -6.56 -4.77 17.42
C THR A 16 -6.33 -5.93 16.47
N GLN A 17 -7.24 -6.88 16.45
CA GLN A 17 -7.32 -7.84 15.36
C GLN A 17 -7.60 -7.00 14.12
N ARG A 18 -6.56 -6.75 13.31
CA ARG A 18 -6.76 -6.30 11.93
C ARG A 18 -7.49 -7.45 11.24
N ALA A 19 -8.82 -7.36 11.21
CA ALA A 19 -9.59 -8.14 10.26
C ALA A 19 -9.05 -7.78 8.87
N ALA A 20 -8.65 -8.79 8.09
CA ALA A 20 -8.35 -8.55 6.69
C ALA A 20 -9.59 -7.92 6.05
N PRO A 21 -9.44 -6.84 5.26
CA PRO A 21 -10.60 -6.16 4.69
C PRO A 21 -11.42 -7.12 3.83
N ALA A 22 -12.75 -6.94 3.86
CA ALA A 22 -13.72 -7.79 3.17
C ALA A 22 -13.46 -7.94 1.66
N ASP A 23 -12.77 -6.96 1.05
CA ASP A 23 -12.10 -7.13 -0.24
C ASP A 23 -10.60 -6.85 -0.11
N SER A 24 -9.81 -7.85 -0.50
CA SER A 24 -8.35 -7.74 -0.58
C SER A 24 -7.88 -7.19 -1.92
N LEU A 25 -8.79 -6.87 -2.85
CA LEU A 25 -8.47 -6.40 -4.19
C LEU A 25 -9.00 -4.98 -4.41
N ILE A 26 -8.22 -4.16 -5.10
CA ILE A 26 -8.60 -2.81 -5.55
C ILE A 26 -8.42 -2.79 -7.07
N ARG A 27 -9.50 -2.51 -7.80
CA ARG A 27 -9.48 -2.40 -9.27
C ARG A 27 -9.50 -0.95 -9.69
N ILE A 28 -8.51 -0.56 -10.49
CA ILE A 28 -8.47 0.69 -11.25
C ILE A 28 -8.63 0.31 -12.71
N SER A 29 -9.68 0.79 -13.38
CA SER A 29 -10.12 0.24 -14.67
C SER A 29 -10.41 1.34 -15.69
N THR A 30 -10.04 1.08 -16.93
CA THR A 30 -10.46 1.83 -18.12
C THR A 30 -11.32 0.94 -19.02
N ASP A 31 -11.64 1.35 -20.25
CA ASP A 31 -12.42 0.52 -21.16
C ASP A 31 -11.64 -0.72 -21.63
N GLU A 32 -10.30 -0.63 -21.72
CA GLU A 32 -9.45 -1.71 -22.25
C GLU A 32 -8.31 -2.16 -21.30
N THR A 33 -8.08 -1.48 -20.17
CA THR A 33 -6.97 -1.80 -19.24
C THR A 33 -7.44 -1.89 -17.80
N ASP A 34 -6.93 -2.89 -17.07
CA ASP A 34 -7.03 -3.02 -15.62
C ASP A 34 -5.66 -2.90 -14.94
N LEU A 35 -5.61 -2.11 -13.88
CA LEU A 35 -4.62 -2.18 -12.82
C LEU A 35 -5.29 -2.80 -11.59
N VAL A 36 -4.71 -3.87 -11.06
CA VAL A 36 -5.22 -4.57 -9.87
C VAL A 36 -4.18 -4.57 -8.79
N LEU A 37 -4.57 -4.04 -7.63
CA LEU A 37 -3.78 -4.05 -6.42
C LEU A 37 -4.37 -5.05 -5.41
N LYS A 38 -3.51 -5.67 -4.61
CA LYS A 38 -3.88 -6.66 -3.60
C LYS A 38 -3.30 -6.32 -2.24
N ILE A 39 -4.15 -6.34 -1.22
CA ILE A 39 -3.78 -6.17 0.18
C ILE A 39 -3.39 -7.55 0.72
N SER A 40 -2.15 -7.70 1.20
CA SER A 40 -1.69 -8.96 1.79
C SER A 40 -2.25 -9.16 3.20
N PRO A 41 -2.17 -10.38 3.77
CA PRO A 41 -2.51 -10.63 5.17
C PRO A 41 -1.73 -9.77 6.17
N ALA A 42 -0.53 -9.31 5.80
CA ALA A 42 0.28 -8.39 6.60
C ALA A 42 -0.16 -6.92 6.48
N GLY A 43 -1.14 -6.61 5.64
CA GLY A 43 -1.64 -5.25 5.40
C GLY A 43 -0.75 -4.43 4.47
N ARG A 44 0.17 -5.04 3.73
CA ARG A 44 0.97 -4.37 2.68
C ARG A 44 0.20 -4.39 1.35
N LEU A 45 0.41 -3.40 0.50
CA LEU A 45 -0.29 -3.25 -0.78
C LEU A 45 0.63 -3.61 -1.95
N TYR A 46 0.20 -4.52 -2.81
CA TYR A 46 0.99 -5.03 -3.93
C TYR A 46 0.26 -4.85 -5.26
N GLN A 47 0.98 -4.51 -6.32
CA GLN A 47 0.50 -4.66 -7.68
C GLN A 47 0.52 -6.15 -8.07
N VAL A 48 -0.62 -6.67 -8.53
CA VAL A 48 -0.74 -8.06 -9.00
C VAL A 48 -1.09 -8.17 -10.48
N TYR A 49 -1.55 -7.08 -11.09
CA TYR A 49 -1.88 -7.04 -12.51
C TYR A 49 -1.83 -5.61 -13.06
N LEU A 50 -1.26 -5.45 -14.25
CA LEU A 50 -1.46 -4.30 -15.12
C LEU A 50 -1.50 -4.82 -16.55
N GLY A 51 -2.63 -4.67 -17.25
CA GLY A 51 -2.78 -5.20 -18.60
C GLY A 51 -4.21 -5.08 -19.14
N GLU A 52 -4.50 -5.85 -20.18
CA GLU A 52 -5.83 -5.91 -20.81
C GLU A 52 -6.96 -6.08 -19.79
N LYS A 53 -8.10 -5.44 -20.03
CA LYS A 53 -9.25 -5.52 -19.13
C LYS A 53 -9.65 -6.98 -18.91
N LEU A 54 -9.71 -7.39 -17.65
CA LEU A 54 -10.11 -8.73 -17.28
C LEU A 54 -11.59 -8.93 -17.64
N ARG A 55 -11.86 -9.94 -18.46
CA ARG A 55 -13.23 -10.34 -18.85
C ARG A 55 -14.06 -10.74 -17.64
N HIS A 56 -13.43 -11.42 -16.68
CA HIS A 56 -14.03 -11.83 -15.41
C HIS A 56 -13.14 -11.37 -14.25
N PHE A 57 -13.53 -10.30 -13.56
CA PHE A 57 -12.70 -9.72 -12.50
C PHE A 57 -12.44 -10.70 -11.33
N GLU A 58 -13.33 -11.67 -11.12
CA GLU A 58 -13.15 -12.73 -10.11
C GLU A 58 -11.86 -13.56 -10.32
N ASP A 59 -11.35 -13.66 -11.56
CA ASP A 59 -10.08 -14.34 -11.82
C ASP A 59 -8.90 -13.63 -11.14
N ALA A 60 -9.00 -12.33 -10.87
CA ALA A 60 -7.98 -11.59 -10.13
C ALA A 60 -7.75 -12.13 -8.71
N ARG A 61 -8.73 -12.82 -8.11
CA ARG A 61 -8.56 -13.48 -6.79
C ARG A 61 -7.47 -14.55 -6.81
N ARG A 62 -7.23 -15.16 -7.98
CA ARG A 62 -6.21 -16.21 -8.19
C ARG A 62 -4.79 -15.65 -8.32
N LEU A 63 -4.64 -14.35 -8.57
CA LEU A 63 -3.33 -13.71 -8.66
C LEU A 63 -2.69 -13.66 -7.28
N ASN A 64 -1.47 -14.18 -7.18
CA ASN A 64 -0.71 -14.17 -5.94
C ASN A 64 0.05 -12.83 -5.82
N TRP A 65 0.08 -12.26 -4.61
CA TRP A 65 0.93 -11.11 -4.32
C TRP A 65 2.40 -11.54 -4.12
N GLN A 66 2.63 -12.81 -3.78
CA GLN A 66 3.95 -13.39 -3.61
C GLN A 66 4.58 -13.75 -4.95
N VAL A 67 5.81 -13.30 -5.14
CA VAL A 67 6.67 -13.51 -6.30
C VAL A 67 7.98 -14.12 -5.82
N ARG A 68 8.42 -15.19 -6.51
CA ARG A 68 9.76 -15.74 -6.35
C ARG A 68 10.66 -15.12 -7.41
N THR A 69 11.56 -14.26 -6.95
CA THR A 69 12.39 -13.41 -7.81
C THR A 69 13.79 -14.01 -7.93
N GLY A 70 13.87 -15.26 -8.37
CA GLY A 70 15.14 -15.95 -8.54
C GLY A 70 14.95 -17.46 -8.62
N SER A 71 15.57 -18.09 -9.61
CA SER A 71 15.53 -19.54 -9.82
C SER A 71 16.40 -20.31 -8.82
N ASP A 72 17.38 -19.64 -8.21
CA ASP A 72 18.37 -20.23 -7.31
C ASP A 72 17.98 -20.17 -5.82
N GLY A 73 16.87 -19.53 -5.48
CA GLY A 73 16.39 -19.39 -4.10
C GLY A 73 17.16 -18.39 -3.23
N SER A 74 18.06 -17.59 -3.81
CA SER A 74 18.83 -16.56 -3.09
C SER A 74 18.01 -15.35 -2.67
N TYR A 75 16.86 -15.12 -3.32
CA TYR A 75 15.94 -14.03 -3.01
C TYR A 75 14.76 -14.50 -2.15
N PRO A 76 14.38 -13.74 -1.10
CA PRO A 76 13.19 -14.04 -0.32
C PRO A 76 11.94 -13.92 -1.20
N VAL A 77 10.89 -14.65 -0.83
CA VAL A 77 9.56 -14.46 -1.40
C VAL A 77 9.09 -13.05 -1.03
N ARG A 78 8.86 -12.20 -2.03
CA ARG A 78 8.38 -10.81 -1.87
C ARG A 78 7.29 -10.50 -2.88
N GLY A 79 6.65 -9.34 -2.81
CA GLY A 79 5.71 -8.88 -3.85
C GLY A 79 6.18 -7.60 -4.52
N PHE A 80 5.55 -7.23 -5.63
CA PHE A 80 5.70 -5.90 -6.22
C PHE A 80 4.87 -4.91 -5.43
N GLU A 81 5.47 -4.23 -4.45
CA GLU A 81 4.74 -3.24 -3.66
C GLU A 81 4.11 -2.20 -4.60
N ALA A 82 2.91 -1.70 -4.30
CA ALA A 82 2.31 -0.65 -5.13
C ALA A 82 3.11 0.67 -5.05
N TYR A 83 3.87 0.85 -3.95
CA TYR A 83 4.72 2.01 -3.73
C TYR A 83 5.82 1.64 -2.72
N ALA A 84 6.92 1.07 -3.20
CA ALA A 84 7.99 0.57 -2.33
C ALA A 84 8.72 1.71 -1.62
N ALA A 85 9.02 1.51 -0.35
CA ALA A 85 9.83 2.42 0.43
C ALA A 85 11.21 1.84 0.74
N GLY A 86 12.20 2.71 0.93
CA GLY A 86 13.59 2.35 1.18
C GLY A 86 13.81 1.72 2.57
N GLY A 87 14.87 0.92 2.67
CA GLY A 87 15.29 0.29 3.92
C GLY A 87 14.42 -0.89 4.34
N THR A 88 13.75 -1.53 3.38
CA THR A 88 12.87 -2.70 3.56
C THR A 88 13.52 -3.99 3.03
N GLU A 89 12.73 -5.05 2.84
CA GLU A 89 13.13 -6.33 2.26
C GLU A 89 13.51 -6.29 0.77
N ASP A 90 13.29 -5.15 0.09
CA ASP A 90 13.63 -4.98 -1.32
C ASP A 90 14.96 -4.20 -1.49
N PHE A 91 15.84 -4.74 -2.34
CA PHE A 91 17.11 -4.13 -2.73
C PHE A 91 17.01 -3.33 -4.05
N PHE A 92 15.86 -3.36 -4.72
CA PHE A 92 15.58 -2.53 -5.88
C PHE A 92 15.38 -1.06 -5.47
N GLU A 93 15.39 -0.19 -6.48
CA GLU A 93 15.25 1.24 -6.28
C GLU A 93 13.84 1.59 -5.76
N PRO A 94 13.70 2.25 -4.59
CA PRO A 94 12.39 2.49 -4.00
C PRO A 94 11.63 3.61 -4.71
N ALA A 95 10.31 3.68 -4.55
CA ALA A 95 9.51 4.84 -4.92
C ALA A 95 9.67 5.98 -3.91
N LEU A 96 9.78 5.63 -2.62
CA LEU A 96 9.91 6.57 -1.51
C LEU A 96 11.20 6.32 -0.73
N GLY A 97 12.05 7.34 -0.62
CA GLY A 97 13.24 7.31 0.25
C GLY A 97 13.13 8.39 1.31
N VAL A 98 13.06 8.01 2.58
CA VAL A 98 12.93 8.95 3.72
C VAL A 98 14.16 8.83 4.62
N THR A 99 14.59 9.94 5.20
CA THR A 99 15.40 9.94 6.43
C THR A 99 14.57 10.62 7.50
N HIS A 100 14.11 9.83 8.46
CA HIS A 100 13.29 10.25 9.57
C HIS A 100 14.06 11.18 10.51
N ALA A 101 13.34 11.83 11.42
CA ALA A 101 13.89 12.80 12.36
C ALA A 101 15.06 12.25 13.21
N ASP A 102 15.04 10.95 13.51
CA ASP A 102 16.07 10.23 14.27
C ASP A 102 17.26 9.75 13.41
N GLY A 103 17.24 10.02 12.10
CA GLY A 103 18.23 9.58 11.14
C GLY A 103 17.98 8.19 10.54
N ASN A 104 16.93 7.47 10.97
CA ASN A 104 16.57 6.18 10.40
C ASN A 104 16.06 6.36 8.96
N LYS A 105 16.40 5.40 8.10
CA LYS A 105 16.08 5.42 6.66
C LYS A 105 15.08 4.34 6.24
N THR A 106 14.57 3.57 7.19
CA THR A 106 13.60 2.51 6.95
C THR A 106 12.18 3.05 7.08
N THR A 107 11.36 2.78 6.07
CA THR A 107 9.93 3.09 6.07
C THR A 107 9.15 1.88 5.57
N TYR A 108 8.08 1.49 6.25
CA TYR A 108 7.20 0.37 5.90
C TYR A 108 5.77 0.86 5.71
N LEU A 109 5.25 0.83 4.48
CA LEU A 109 3.91 1.36 4.18
C LEU A 109 2.82 0.29 4.27
N TYR A 110 1.87 0.49 5.20
CA TYR A 110 0.73 -0.39 5.41
C TYR A 110 -0.57 0.28 4.95
N TYR A 111 -1.40 -0.49 4.25
CA TYR A 111 -2.74 -0.11 3.84
C TYR A 111 -3.62 0.25 5.04
N GLN A 112 -4.30 1.39 4.93
CA GLN A 112 -5.29 1.85 5.91
C GLN A 112 -6.71 1.76 5.35
N ASN A 113 -6.94 2.42 4.21
CA ASN A 113 -8.23 2.44 3.52
C ASN A 113 -8.06 2.87 2.06
N HIS A 114 -9.14 2.77 1.29
CA HIS A 114 -9.27 3.45 0.01
C HIS A 114 -10.69 3.98 -0.17
N ARG A 115 -10.84 4.92 -1.11
CA ARG A 115 -12.14 5.36 -1.63
C ARG A 115 -12.05 5.58 -3.13
N GLN A 116 -13.18 5.46 -3.80
CA GLN A 116 -13.33 5.81 -5.21
C GLN A 116 -14.32 6.96 -5.33
N GLN A 117 -13.98 7.94 -6.17
CA GLN A 117 -14.82 9.10 -6.41
C GLN A 117 -14.88 9.42 -7.91
N PRO A 118 -16.04 9.88 -8.42
CA PRO A 118 -16.12 10.33 -9.81
C PRO A 118 -15.30 11.61 -9.99
N ILE A 119 -14.68 11.73 -11.16
CA ILE A 119 -14.01 12.93 -11.64
C ILE A 119 -14.50 13.23 -13.07
N ASP A 120 -14.21 14.41 -13.60
CA ASP A 120 -14.56 14.71 -14.98
C ASP A 120 -13.90 13.70 -15.94
N GLY A 121 -14.72 12.99 -16.71
CA GLY A 121 -14.27 11.95 -17.64
C GLY A 121 -13.79 10.63 -17.03
N GLY A 122 -13.91 10.40 -15.71
CA GLY A 122 -13.37 9.17 -15.12
C GLY A 122 -13.66 8.92 -13.64
N THR A 123 -12.85 8.04 -13.05
CA THR A 123 -12.91 7.68 -11.63
C THR A 123 -11.53 7.81 -11.00
N GLU A 124 -11.45 8.48 -9.86
CA GLU A 124 -10.25 8.55 -9.04
C GLU A 124 -10.33 7.55 -7.88
N THR A 125 -9.30 6.73 -7.73
CA THR A 125 -9.09 5.86 -6.57
C THR A 125 -8.00 6.46 -5.69
N LEU A 126 -8.33 6.75 -4.43
CA LEU A 126 -7.40 7.25 -3.43
C LEU A 126 -7.13 6.16 -2.39
N ILE A 127 -5.86 5.82 -2.19
CA ILE A 127 -5.43 4.75 -1.30
C ILE A 127 -4.51 5.31 -0.23
N THR A 128 -4.93 5.20 1.04
CA THR A 128 -4.13 5.70 2.17
C THR A 128 -3.23 4.59 2.70
N LEU A 129 -1.94 4.86 2.70
CA LEU A 129 -0.88 4.04 3.30
C LEU A 129 -0.25 4.79 4.46
N ARG A 130 0.25 4.07 5.46
CA ARG A 130 0.91 4.67 6.63
C ARG A 130 2.01 3.79 7.16
N ASP A 131 3.08 4.43 7.64
CA ASP A 131 4.10 3.78 8.45
C ASP A 131 3.58 3.43 9.86
N ASP A 132 3.99 2.29 10.40
CA ASP A 132 3.55 1.81 11.72
C ASP A 132 4.45 2.27 12.88
N LYS A 133 5.62 2.84 12.59
CA LYS A 133 6.59 3.40 13.56
C LYS A 133 6.65 4.91 13.51
N TYR A 134 6.63 5.49 12.31
CA TYR A 134 6.71 6.92 12.07
C TYR A 134 5.33 7.47 11.70
N PRO A 135 4.96 8.69 12.15
CA PRO A 135 3.71 9.33 11.76
C PRO A 135 3.82 9.91 10.34
N LEU A 136 4.15 9.06 9.37
CA LEU A 136 4.27 9.33 7.95
C LEU A 136 3.14 8.61 7.21
N GLN A 137 2.43 9.34 6.36
CA GLN A 137 1.33 8.87 5.54
C GLN A 137 1.62 9.14 4.07
N VAL A 138 1.21 8.20 3.22
CA VAL A 138 1.23 8.36 1.76
C VAL A 138 -0.18 8.12 1.24
N VAL A 139 -0.70 9.03 0.42
CA VAL A 139 -1.92 8.79 -0.36
C VAL A 139 -1.50 8.54 -1.80
N LEU A 140 -1.84 7.36 -2.32
CA LEU A 140 -1.69 7.05 -3.74
C LEU A 140 -2.97 7.43 -4.46
N HIS A 141 -2.82 8.18 -5.55
CA HIS A 141 -3.92 8.60 -6.39
C HIS A 141 -3.82 7.91 -7.74
N TYR A 142 -4.94 7.35 -8.19
CA TYR A 142 -5.09 6.77 -9.52
C TYR A 142 -6.36 7.32 -10.17
N ALA A 143 -6.21 8.23 -11.13
CA ALA A 143 -7.30 8.73 -11.95
C ALA A 143 -7.36 7.95 -13.27
N ALA A 144 -8.39 7.10 -13.41
CA ALA A 144 -8.63 6.32 -14.62
C ALA A 144 -9.65 7.03 -15.51
N TYR A 145 -9.26 7.27 -16.75
CA TYR A 145 -10.07 7.86 -17.81
C TYR A 145 -10.44 6.75 -18.80
N PRO A 146 -11.69 6.20 -18.75
CA PRO A 146 -11.99 4.95 -19.41
C PRO A 146 -11.86 4.98 -20.93
N LYS A 147 -12.36 6.04 -21.58
CA LYS A 147 -12.39 6.16 -23.04
C LYS A 147 -11.00 6.33 -23.65
N GLU A 148 -10.13 7.04 -22.94
CA GLU A 148 -8.77 7.34 -23.34
C GLU A 148 -7.81 6.17 -23.06
N ASN A 149 -8.24 5.19 -22.26
CA ASN A 149 -7.38 4.12 -21.74
C ASN A 149 -6.15 4.67 -21.01
N VAL A 150 -6.34 5.77 -20.25
CA VAL A 150 -5.28 6.43 -19.48
C VAL A 150 -5.52 6.26 -17.99
N ILE A 151 -4.47 5.83 -17.27
CA ILE A 151 -4.41 5.88 -15.80
C ILE A 151 -3.34 6.89 -15.42
N LYS A 152 -3.75 8.02 -14.83
CA LYS A 152 -2.84 9.01 -14.24
C LYS A 152 -2.60 8.65 -12.79
N ALA A 153 -1.34 8.63 -12.38
CA ALA A 153 -0.94 8.31 -11.01
C ALA A 153 -0.05 9.39 -10.39
N TRP A 154 -0.28 9.69 -9.11
CA TRP A 154 0.55 10.57 -8.29
C TRP A 154 0.46 10.18 -6.82
N SER A 155 1.36 10.74 -6.00
CA SER A 155 1.42 10.49 -4.57
C SER A 155 1.41 11.80 -3.77
N GLU A 156 0.76 11.77 -2.62
CA GLU A 156 0.82 12.83 -1.61
C GLU A 156 1.46 12.26 -0.34
N ILE A 157 2.49 12.93 0.17
CA ILE A 157 3.23 12.48 1.35
C ILE A 157 3.05 13.52 2.45
N THR A 158 2.59 13.08 3.63
CA THR A 158 2.43 13.92 4.81
C THR A 158 3.11 13.29 6.02
N HIS A 159 3.73 14.10 6.87
CA HIS A 159 4.31 13.63 8.13
C HIS A 159 3.99 14.59 9.26
N THR A 160 3.90 14.07 10.48
CA THR A 160 3.75 14.87 11.72
C THR A 160 4.82 14.51 12.75
N GLU A 161 6.03 14.20 12.28
CA GLU A 161 7.20 14.04 13.15
C GLU A 161 7.56 15.38 13.83
N SER A 162 8.15 15.32 15.02
CA SER A 162 8.45 16.52 15.80
C SER A 162 9.61 17.35 15.25
N GLN A 163 10.41 16.78 14.34
CA GLN A 163 11.52 17.43 13.66
C GLN A 163 11.41 17.21 12.14
N PRO A 164 12.11 18.02 11.33
CA PRO A 164 12.15 17.83 9.88
C PRO A 164 12.64 16.44 9.48
N ILE A 165 12.10 15.94 8.37
CA ILE A 165 12.57 14.73 7.68
C ILE A 165 13.22 15.11 6.34
N VAL A 166 13.96 14.19 5.74
CA VAL A 166 14.50 14.36 4.38
C VAL A 166 13.83 13.36 3.44
N LEU A 167 13.18 13.87 2.39
CA LEU A 167 12.70 13.04 1.28
C LEU A 167 13.82 12.93 0.24
N ASN A 168 14.56 11.83 0.30
CA ASN A 168 15.65 11.53 -0.63
C ASN A 168 15.12 11.11 -2.01
N ARG A 169 13.89 10.60 -2.07
CA ARG A 169 13.23 10.17 -3.31
C ARG A 169 11.72 10.22 -3.17
N MET A 170 11.06 10.67 -4.24
CA MET A 170 9.60 10.79 -4.34
C MET A 170 9.15 10.46 -5.77
N GLY A 171 8.83 9.20 -6.03
CA GLY A 171 8.24 8.77 -7.29
C GLY A 171 6.76 9.19 -7.37
N SER A 172 6.28 9.62 -8.54
CA SER A 172 4.83 9.84 -8.71
C SER A 172 4.07 8.50 -8.71
N ALA A 173 4.69 7.44 -9.22
CA ALA A 173 4.17 6.08 -9.26
C ALA A 173 5.32 5.07 -9.32
N MET A 174 5.00 3.79 -9.11
CA MET A 174 5.87 2.65 -9.34
C MET A 174 5.02 1.54 -9.98
N LEU A 175 5.52 0.93 -11.06
CA LEU A 175 4.79 -0.06 -11.86
C LEU A 175 5.71 -1.21 -12.27
#